data_AF-A0A085EQV9-F1
#
_entry.id   AF-A0A085EQV9-F1
#
_cell.length_a   1.000
_cell.length_b   1.000
_cell.length_c   1.000
_cell.angle_alpha   90.00
_cell.angle_beta   90.00
_cell.angle_gamma   90.00
#
_symmetry.space_group_name_H-M   'P 1'
#
loop_
_entity.id
_entity.type
_entity.pdbx_description
1 polymer ?
#
loop_
_entity_poly.entity_id
_entity_poly.type
_entity_poly.pdbx_seq_one_letter_code
_entity_poly.pdbx_strand_id
1 'polypeptide(L)'
;MPTGNILIADDDAAIRTVLNQALARAGYEVRTTGQAATLWTWAAQGLGDLIITDVVMPDGNAFDLLPRIKRVRPDLPIIVMSAQNTFMTAIKASERGAYEYLPKPFDLKELVAIVGRALSRPRGDGGRANAVAEADDIPLIGRSPAMQDVYRALARLMPIDLTVMINGESGTGKELVARALHDYGKRRNGPFVAINMAAIPKDLIESELFGHEKGAFTGALTRSSGRFEQAEGGTLFLDEIGDMPMEAQTRLLRVLQQGEYTTVGGRTPIKTNVRIVAATNKDLRISIAQGLFREDLFFRLNVVPIRLPPLRERVEDIPDLARHFFSLVEKEGLPRKQIDSEAMDVMRRYRWPGNVRELENLVRRLAALYPQETITAPIVETELQPASATSGFAHNSGPERAETLSGSVERHLGQYFGGFGDNIPPPGLYHRILREVEPPLIAAALAATRGNQIRAAELLGLNRNTLRKKIRELDMQVVRSPR
;
A
#
# COMPACT_ATOMS: atom_id res chain seq x y z
N MET A 1 0.22 -38.64 -16.40
CA MET A 1 -0.49 -38.07 -15.23
C MET A 1 0.53 -37.91 -14.12
N PRO A 2 0.54 -36.83 -13.33
CA PRO A 2 1.54 -36.68 -12.28
C PRO A 2 1.27 -37.72 -11.19
N THR A 3 2.05 -38.80 -11.18
CA THR A 3 2.03 -39.83 -10.14
C THR A 3 2.96 -39.38 -9.02
N GLY A 4 2.42 -38.74 -7.99
CA GLY A 4 3.18 -38.31 -6.82
C GLY A 4 2.49 -38.76 -5.53
N ASN A 5 3.27 -39.27 -4.58
CA ASN A 5 2.78 -39.71 -3.29
C ASN A 5 2.85 -38.56 -2.28
N ILE A 6 1.72 -38.15 -1.73
CA ILE A 6 1.62 -37.00 -0.83
C ILE A 6 1.38 -37.47 0.60
N LEU A 7 2.21 -37.02 1.53
CA LEU A 7 2.00 -37.22 2.96
C LEU A 7 1.30 -35.99 3.53
N ILE A 8 0.21 -36.20 4.27
CA ILE A 8 -0.54 -35.15 4.94
C ILE A 8 -0.49 -35.38 6.44
N ALA A 9 -0.09 -34.36 7.21
CA ALA A 9 -0.19 -34.36 8.65
C ALA A 9 -0.99 -33.15 9.13
N ASP A 10 -2.10 -33.38 9.81
CA ASP A 10 -2.97 -32.32 10.32
C ASP A 10 -3.75 -32.89 11.48
N ASP A 11 -3.95 -32.17 12.58
CA ASP A 11 -4.68 -32.70 13.73
C ASP A 11 -6.20 -32.77 13.47
N ASP A 12 -6.71 -31.88 12.61
CA ASP A 12 -8.10 -31.83 12.20
C ASP A 12 -8.45 -32.92 11.15
N ALA A 13 -9.30 -33.86 11.57
CA ALA A 13 -9.77 -34.95 10.72
C ALA A 13 -10.59 -34.46 9.50
N ALA A 14 -11.31 -33.34 9.63
CA ALA A 14 -12.08 -32.75 8.54
C ALA A 14 -11.13 -32.22 7.46
N ILE A 15 -10.07 -31.49 7.85
CA ILE A 15 -9.05 -31.00 6.92
C ILE A 15 -8.36 -32.15 6.20
N ARG A 16 -7.93 -33.20 6.93
CA ARG A 16 -7.33 -34.40 6.30
C ARG A 16 -8.25 -35.04 5.27
N THR A 17 -9.54 -35.13 5.58
CA THR A 17 -10.54 -35.73 4.69
C THR A 17 -10.73 -34.91 3.42
N VAL A 18 -10.89 -33.58 3.56
CA VAL A 18 -11.07 -32.67 2.44
C VAL A 18 -9.83 -32.64 1.53
N LEU A 19 -8.63 -32.58 2.11
CA LEU A 19 -7.38 -32.59 1.35
C LEU A 19 -7.17 -33.92 0.62
N ASN A 20 -7.43 -35.05 1.29
CA ASN A 20 -7.35 -36.37 0.68
C ASN A 20 -8.26 -36.47 -0.55
N GLN A 21 -9.52 -36.04 -0.43
CA GLN A 21 -10.45 -36.05 -1.56
C GLN A 21 -10.02 -35.13 -2.70
N ALA A 22 -9.56 -33.91 -2.39
CA ALA A 22 -9.14 -32.94 -3.40
C ALA A 22 -7.92 -33.42 -4.19
N LEU A 23 -6.91 -33.96 -3.50
CA LEU A 23 -5.68 -34.44 -4.12
C LEU A 23 -5.86 -35.78 -4.85
N ALA A 24 -6.67 -36.70 -4.31
CA ALA A 24 -7.01 -37.93 -5.01
C ALA A 24 -7.77 -37.65 -6.32
N ARG A 25 -8.70 -36.69 -6.33
CA ARG A 25 -9.37 -36.22 -7.56
C ARG A 25 -8.41 -35.63 -8.58
N ALA A 26 -7.31 -35.03 -8.12
CA ALA A 26 -6.25 -34.50 -8.97
C ALA A 26 -5.26 -35.58 -9.46
N GLY A 27 -5.42 -36.84 -9.03
CA GLY A 27 -4.63 -38.00 -9.48
C GLY A 27 -3.43 -38.35 -8.59
N TYR A 28 -3.33 -37.80 -7.39
CA TYR A 28 -2.26 -38.11 -6.44
C TYR A 28 -2.64 -39.23 -5.47
N GLU A 29 -1.66 -40.04 -5.05
CA GLU A 29 -1.85 -40.96 -3.93
C GLU A 29 -1.58 -40.23 -2.63
N VAL A 30 -2.43 -40.41 -1.62
CA VAL A 30 -2.37 -39.63 -0.39
C VAL A 30 -2.33 -40.55 0.82
N ARG A 31 -1.43 -40.26 1.76
CA ARG A 31 -1.42 -40.86 3.10
C ARG A 31 -1.59 -39.77 4.15
N THR A 32 -2.54 -39.95 5.06
CA THR A 32 -2.89 -38.95 6.07
C THR A 32 -2.57 -39.44 7.48
N THR A 33 -2.08 -38.57 8.35
CA THR A 33 -1.87 -38.82 9.78
C THR A 33 -2.27 -37.60 10.60
N GLY A 34 -2.61 -37.81 11.88
CA GLY A 34 -2.86 -36.74 12.84
C GLY A 34 -1.69 -36.44 13.78
N GLN A 35 -0.53 -37.07 13.56
CA GLN A 35 0.60 -37.03 14.49
C GLN A 35 1.92 -36.72 13.78
N ALA A 36 2.70 -35.80 14.35
CA ALA A 36 4.02 -35.40 13.88
C ALA A 36 5.02 -36.57 13.88
N ALA A 37 4.96 -37.44 14.90
CA ALA A 37 5.83 -38.61 15.02
C ALA A 37 5.63 -39.62 13.87
N THR A 38 4.38 -39.78 13.43
CA THR A 38 4.06 -40.65 12.28
C THR A 38 4.57 -40.04 10.98
N LEU A 39 4.39 -38.73 10.79
CA LEU A 39 4.93 -38.01 9.63
C LEU A 39 6.45 -38.16 9.54
N TRP A 40 7.17 -37.98 10.66
CA TRP A 40 8.60 -38.19 10.74
C TRP A 40 9.00 -39.59 10.27
N THR A 41 8.33 -40.61 10.79
CA THR A 41 8.61 -42.01 10.48
C THR A 41 8.47 -42.27 8.99
N TRP A 42 7.39 -41.79 8.36
CA TRP A 42 7.19 -41.93 6.93
C TRP A 42 8.24 -41.19 6.11
N ALA A 43 8.55 -39.94 6.48
CA ALA A 43 9.56 -39.14 5.80
C ALA A 43 10.95 -39.78 5.88
N ALA A 44 11.34 -40.29 7.05
CA ALA A 44 12.63 -40.95 7.29
C ALA A 44 12.76 -42.29 6.54
N GLN A 45 11.65 -43.01 6.34
CA GLN A 45 11.59 -44.23 5.51
C GLN A 45 11.63 -43.95 4.00
N GLY A 46 11.72 -42.68 3.59
CA GLY A 46 11.72 -42.31 2.17
C GLY A 46 10.34 -42.36 1.52
N LEU A 47 9.26 -42.44 2.29
CA LEU A 47 7.91 -42.44 1.75
C LEU A 47 7.49 -41.03 1.31
N GLY A 48 6.73 -40.95 0.23
CA GLY A 48 6.19 -39.69 -0.29
C GLY A 48 7.20 -38.87 -1.11
N ASP A 49 6.65 -38.09 -2.04
CA ASP A 49 7.33 -37.13 -2.91
C ASP A 49 7.06 -35.67 -2.48
N LEU A 50 6.07 -35.45 -1.61
CA LEU A 50 5.72 -34.15 -1.05
C LEU A 50 5.07 -34.31 0.32
N ILE A 51 5.35 -33.38 1.23
CA ILE A 51 4.69 -33.28 2.55
C ILE A 51 3.78 -32.05 2.59
N ILE A 52 2.57 -32.21 3.13
CA ILE A 52 1.70 -31.14 3.58
C ILE A 52 1.50 -31.31 5.09
N THR A 53 1.86 -30.34 5.91
CA THR A 53 1.78 -30.48 7.38
C THR A 53 1.20 -29.24 8.04
N ASP A 54 0.35 -29.40 9.06
CA ASP A 54 0.03 -28.32 9.99
C ASP A 54 1.26 -27.95 10.84
N VAL A 55 1.33 -26.70 11.31
CA VAL A 55 2.36 -26.22 12.22
C VAL A 55 2.22 -26.84 13.59
N VAL A 56 1.00 -26.89 14.13
CA VAL A 56 0.73 -27.35 15.50
C VAL A 56 0.01 -28.69 15.42
N MET A 57 0.60 -29.72 16.02
CA MET A 57 -0.01 -31.05 16.19
C MET A 57 0.03 -31.45 17.67
N PRO A 58 -0.84 -32.38 18.12
CA PRO A 58 -0.94 -32.79 19.53
C PRO A 58 0.37 -33.26 20.15
N ASP A 59 1.25 -33.85 19.35
CA ASP A 59 2.51 -34.48 19.75
C ASP A 59 3.76 -33.66 19.39
N GLY A 60 3.61 -32.46 18.80
CA GLY A 60 4.75 -31.57 18.53
C GLY A 60 4.49 -30.47 17.50
N ASN A 61 5.50 -29.62 17.31
CA ASN A 61 5.49 -28.53 16.32
C ASN A 61 6.24 -28.97 15.04
N ALA A 62 5.61 -28.80 13.88
CA ALA A 62 6.22 -29.18 12.61
C ALA A 62 7.51 -28.39 12.33
N PHE A 63 7.65 -27.15 12.80
CA PHE A 63 8.88 -26.38 12.61
C PHE A 63 10.11 -26.99 13.29
N ASP A 64 9.94 -27.85 14.30
CA ASP A 64 11.04 -28.59 14.92
C ASP A 64 11.38 -29.86 14.13
N LEU A 65 10.42 -30.37 13.36
CA LEU A 65 10.56 -31.55 12.53
C LEU A 65 11.14 -31.22 11.15
N LEU A 66 10.77 -30.08 10.56
CA LEU A 66 11.18 -29.63 9.23
C LEU A 66 12.71 -29.69 9.02
N PRO A 67 13.56 -29.14 9.92
CA PRO A 67 15.01 -29.22 9.78
C PRO A 67 15.53 -30.67 9.80
N ARG A 68 14.89 -31.57 10.57
CA ARG A 68 15.28 -32.98 10.62
C ARG A 68 14.94 -33.69 9.31
N ILE A 69 13.73 -33.44 8.76
CA ILE A 69 13.32 -33.98 7.47
C ILE A 69 14.25 -33.48 6.36
N LYS A 70 14.55 -32.17 6.33
CA LYS A 70 15.43 -31.58 5.33
C LYS A 70 16.88 -32.07 5.39
N ARG A 71 17.38 -32.49 6.56
CA ARG A 71 18.71 -33.14 6.66
C ARG A 71 18.75 -34.52 5.99
N VAL A 72 17.68 -35.31 6.12
CA VAL A 72 17.61 -36.67 5.55
C VAL A 72 17.17 -36.64 4.08
N ARG A 73 16.25 -35.74 3.74
CA ARG A 73 15.69 -35.56 2.39
C ARG A 73 15.70 -34.08 1.98
N PRO A 74 16.86 -33.53 1.57
CA PRO A 74 17.00 -32.11 1.24
C PRO A 74 16.04 -31.62 0.15
N ASP A 75 15.82 -32.46 -0.87
CA ASP A 75 15.00 -32.13 -2.04
C ASP A 75 13.50 -32.35 -1.84
N LEU A 76 13.05 -32.89 -0.70
CA LEU A 76 11.64 -33.15 -0.47
C LEU A 76 10.87 -31.83 -0.25
N PRO A 77 9.93 -31.43 -1.12
CA PRO A 77 9.12 -30.24 -0.89
C PRO A 77 8.19 -30.45 0.31
N ILE A 78 8.13 -29.44 1.18
CA ILE A 78 7.28 -29.42 2.39
C ILE A 78 6.39 -28.18 2.34
N ILE A 79 5.08 -28.37 2.24
CA ILE A 79 4.08 -27.31 2.34
C ILE A 79 3.62 -27.27 3.81
N VAL A 80 3.70 -26.10 4.44
CA VAL A 80 3.25 -25.91 5.82
C VAL A 80 1.93 -25.17 5.81
N MET A 81 0.93 -25.71 6.50
CA MET A 81 -0.37 -25.07 6.74
C MET A 81 -0.41 -24.50 8.15
N SER A 82 -1.08 -23.38 8.36
CA SER A 82 -1.22 -22.80 9.71
C SER A 82 -2.52 -22.04 9.87
N ALA A 83 -3.16 -22.16 11.03
CA ALA A 83 -4.23 -21.25 11.45
C ALA A 83 -3.67 -19.89 11.94
N GLN A 84 -2.38 -19.81 12.27
CA GLN A 84 -1.72 -18.57 12.69
C GLN A 84 -1.30 -17.77 11.46
N ASN A 85 -2.24 -16.98 10.92
CA ASN A 85 -2.08 -16.15 9.73
C ASN A 85 -1.19 -14.91 9.96
N THR A 86 -0.03 -15.10 10.57
CA THR A 86 0.89 -14.02 10.96
C THR A 86 2.15 -14.03 10.11
N PHE A 87 2.73 -12.85 9.92
CA PHE A 87 3.98 -12.69 9.18
C PHE A 87 5.13 -13.53 9.76
N MET A 88 5.24 -13.59 11.10
CA MET A 88 6.26 -14.39 11.78
C MET A 88 6.15 -15.88 11.47
N THR A 89 4.94 -16.41 11.33
CA THR A 89 4.74 -17.83 11.01
C THR A 89 5.21 -18.14 9.59
N ALA A 90 4.93 -17.24 8.63
CA ALA A 90 5.41 -17.37 7.26
C ALA A 90 6.95 -17.30 7.16
N ILE A 91 7.59 -16.39 7.93
CA ILE A 91 9.05 -16.30 8.03
C ILE A 91 9.63 -17.60 8.61
N LYS A 92 9.14 -18.04 9.78
CA LYS A 92 9.60 -19.28 10.43
C LYS A 92 9.48 -20.49 9.49
N ALA A 93 8.40 -20.57 8.70
CA ALA A 93 8.25 -21.62 7.69
C ALA A 93 9.35 -21.58 6.62
N SER A 94 9.60 -20.40 6.03
CA SER A 94 10.65 -20.20 5.02
C SER A 94 12.04 -20.56 5.58
N GLU A 95 12.37 -20.08 6.78
CA GLU A 95 13.66 -20.33 7.44
C GLU A 95 13.90 -21.80 7.80
N ARG A 96 12.84 -22.51 8.22
CA ARG A 96 12.93 -23.94 8.55
C ARG A 96 12.93 -24.82 7.30
N GLY A 97 12.91 -24.23 6.10
CA GLY A 97 13.04 -24.92 4.82
C GLY A 97 11.71 -25.41 4.23
N ALA A 98 10.59 -24.81 4.61
CA ALA A 98 9.33 -25.05 3.91
C ALA A 98 9.44 -24.59 2.45
N TYR A 99 8.86 -25.38 1.56
CA TYR A 99 8.70 -25.01 0.15
C TYR A 99 7.65 -23.92 -0.02
N GLU A 100 6.54 -24.04 0.71
CA GLU A 100 5.43 -23.11 0.67
C GLU A 100 4.76 -23.01 2.04
N TYR A 101 4.27 -21.83 2.37
CA TYR A 101 3.41 -21.59 3.52
C TYR A 101 1.98 -21.33 3.04
N LEU A 102 0.98 -21.95 3.67
CA LEU A 102 -0.43 -21.84 3.30
C LEU A 102 -1.29 -21.50 4.53
N PRO A 103 -1.84 -20.28 4.64
CA PRO A 103 -2.72 -19.90 5.74
C PRO A 103 -4.06 -20.65 5.68
N LYS A 104 -4.64 -20.99 6.82
CA LYS A 104 -6.01 -21.51 6.94
C LYS A 104 -6.98 -20.33 7.18
N PRO A 105 -8.15 -20.26 6.51
CA PRO A 105 -8.64 -21.16 5.47
C PRO A 105 -7.95 -20.91 4.11
N PHE A 106 -7.88 -21.94 3.27
CA PHE A 106 -7.25 -21.91 1.93
C PHE A 106 -8.17 -22.46 0.84
N ASP A 107 -7.91 -22.07 -0.41
CA ASP A 107 -8.59 -22.62 -1.58
C ASP A 107 -7.94 -23.95 -2.03
N LEU A 108 -8.75 -24.98 -2.27
CA LEU A 108 -8.27 -26.31 -2.68
C LEU A 108 -7.64 -26.31 -4.07
N LYS A 109 -8.12 -25.47 -5.00
CA LYS A 109 -7.53 -25.32 -6.33
C LYS A 109 -6.14 -24.70 -6.23
N GLU A 110 -5.96 -23.71 -5.35
CA GLU A 110 -4.64 -23.12 -5.08
C GLU A 110 -3.68 -24.18 -4.53
N LEU A 111 -4.11 -24.97 -3.54
CA LEU A 111 -3.29 -26.04 -2.97
C LEU A 111 -2.89 -27.08 -4.03
N VAL A 112 -3.82 -27.55 -4.85
CA VAL A 112 -3.53 -28.51 -5.93
C VAL A 112 -2.54 -27.92 -6.95
N ALA A 113 -2.66 -26.63 -7.27
CA ALA A 113 -1.72 -25.95 -8.16
C ALA A 113 -0.32 -25.83 -7.54
N ILE A 114 -0.21 -25.52 -6.24
CA ILE A 114 1.07 -25.49 -5.51
C ILE A 114 1.72 -26.87 -5.52
N VAL A 115 0.97 -27.93 -5.22
CA VAL A 115 1.45 -29.31 -5.23
C VAL A 115 1.98 -29.70 -6.62
N GLY A 116 1.23 -29.41 -7.68
CA GLY A 116 1.66 -29.69 -9.05
C GLY A 116 2.98 -29.00 -9.40
N ARG A 117 3.13 -27.72 -9.01
CA ARG A 117 4.39 -26.98 -9.22
C ARG A 117 5.55 -27.58 -8.43
N ALA A 118 5.32 -27.91 -7.16
CA ALA A 118 6.33 -28.48 -6.27
C ALA A 118 6.90 -29.82 -6.82
N LEU A 119 6.02 -30.70 -7.31
CA LEU A 119 6.40 -32.00 -7.87
C LEU A 119 7.05 -31.91 -9.26
N SER A 120 6.79 -30.84 -10.01
CA SER A 120 7.35 -30.63 -11.35
C SER A 120 8.78 -30.07 -11.37
N ARG A 121 9.32 -29.65 -10.21
CA ARG A 121 10.64 -29.00 -10.13
C ARG A 121 11.76 -30.04 -10.27
N PRO A 122 12.83 -29.77 -11.04
CA PRO A 122 14.04 -30.59 -11.02
C PRO A 122 14.63 -30.61 -9.61
N ARG A 123 14.90 -31.82 -9.08
CA ARG A 123 15.57 -32.02 -7.79
C ARG A 123 16.99 -31.44 -7.89
N GLY A 124 17.32 -30.38 -7.14
CA GLY A 124 18.66 -29.79 -7.21
C GLY A 124 18.84 -28.33 -6.79
N ASP A 125 17.81 -27.58 -6.40
CA ASP A 125 17.95 -26.15 -6.07
C ASP A 125 17.64 -25.89 -4.58
N GLY A 126 18.46 -26.51 -3.73
CA GLY A 126 18.45 -26.38 -2.28
C GLY A 126 19.01 -25.03 -1.83
N GLY A 127 18.19 -23.99 -1.89
CA GLY A 127 18.49 -22.69 -1.28
C GLY A 127 18.73 -22.85 0.22
N ARG A 128 19.99 -22.65 0.64
CA ARG A 128 20.42 -22.69 2.04
C ARG A 128 19.67 -21.63 2.86
N ALA A 129 18.77 -22.06 3.73
CA ALA A 129 18.15 -21.22 4.73
C ALA A 129 19.13 -21.01 5.91
N ASN A 130 19.52 -19.75 6.14
CA ASN A 130 20.18 -19.34 7.37
C ASN A 130 19.10 -19.09 8.43
N ALA A 131 19.25 -19.67 9.61
CA ALA A 131 18.37 -19.43 10.75
C ALA A 131 18.49 -17.97 11.23
N VAL A 132 17.37 -17.27 11.31
CA VAL A 132 17.28 -15.96 11.96
C VAL A 132 16.79 -16.19 13.38
N ALA A 133 17.35 -15.43 14.33
CA ALA A 133 16.97 -15.53 15.73
C ALA A 133 15.51 -15.10 15.93
N GLU A 134 14.85 -15.71 16.91
CA GLU A 134 13.50 -15.35 17.34
C GLU A 134 13.43 -13.85 17.66
N ALA A 135 12.56 -13.13 16.96
CA ALA A 135 12.31 -11.72 17.19
C ALA A 135 10.84 -11.53 17.56
N ASP A 136 10.64 -10.76 18.64
CA ASP A 136 9.35 -10.28 19.12
C ASP A 136 8.75 -9.22 18.18
N ASP A 137 7.41 -9.24 18.12
CA ASP A 137 6.47 -8.28 17.50
C ASP A 137 6.94 -7.50 16.26
N ILE A 138 6.53 -7.98 15.08
CA ILE A 138 6.58 -7.19 13.85
C ILE A 138 5.32 -6.31 13.77
N PRO A 139 5.44 -5.00 13.48
CA PRO A 139 4.30 -4.09 13.37
C PRO A 139 3.39 -4.34 12.13
N LEU A 140 3.63 -5.39 11.33
CA LEU A 140 2.78 -5.69 10.18
C LEU A 140 1.60 -6.55 10.60
N ILE A 141 0.42 -5.93 10.65
CA ILE A 141 -0.84 -6.56 11.05
C ILE A 141 -1.70 -6.80 9.81
N GLY A 142 -2.20 -8.02 9.71
CA GLY A 142 -3.14 -8.45 8.69
C GLY A 142 -3.29 -9.96 8.68
N ARG A 143 -4.51 -10.42 8.47
CA ARG A 143 -4.89 -11.83 8.30
C ARG A 143 -5.65 -12.08 6.99
N SER A 144 -5.99 -11.02 6.26
CA SER A 144 -6.63 -11.08 4.96
C SER A 144 -5.79 -11.89 3.96
N PRO A 145 -6.42 -12.61 3.00
CA PRO A 145 -5.70 -13.34 1.97
C PRO A 145 -4.69 -12.47 1.21
N ALA A 146 -5.07 -11.23 0.89
CA ALA A 146 -4.21 -10.26 0.22
C ALA A 146 -2.93 -9.94 1.01
N MET A 147 -3.01 -9.85 2.34
CA MET A 147 -1.82 -9.67 3.18
C MET A 147 -0.99 -10.95 3.32
N GLN A 148 -1.62 -12.12 3.31
CA GLN A 148 -0.88 -13.38 3.33
C GLN A 148 -0.02 -13.55 2.09
N ASP A 149 -0.49 -13.11 0.92
CA ASP A 149 0.32 -13.09 -0.32
C ASP A 149 1.57 -12.23 -0.16
N VAL A 150 1.42 -11.04 0.45
CA VAL A 150 2.54 -10.15 0.76
C VAL A 150 3.51 -10.83 1.71
N TYR A 151 3.02 -11.46 2.79
CA TYR A 151 3.87 -12.18 3.74
C TYR A 151 4.66 -13.32 3.10
N ARG A 152 4.03 -14.11 2.23
CA ARG A 152 4.68 -15.19 1.48
C ARG A 152 5.79 -14.64 0.59
N ALA A 153 5.51 -13.56 -0.14
CA ALA A 153 6.50 -12.89 -0.98
C ALA A 153 7.69 -12.37 -0.15
N LEU A 154 7.41 -11.69 0.96
CA LEU A 154 8.43 -11.16 1.85
C LEU A 154 9.30 -12.27 2.46
N ALA A 155 8.71 -13.35 2.97
CA ALA A 155 9.43 -14.47 3.56
C ALA A 155 10.41 -15.15 2.58
N ARG A 156 10.10 -15.15 1.27
CA ARG A 156 11.01 -15.64 0.22
C ARG A 156 12.15 -14.69 -0.09
N LEU A 157 11.95 -13.39 0.15
CA LEU A 157 12.91 -12.33 -0.15
C LEU A 157 13.89 -12.03 0.99
N MET A 158 13.61 -12.48 2.20
CA MET A 158 14.51 -12.33 3.35
C MET A 158 15.93 -12.87 3.10
N PRO A 159 16.12 -14.09 2.58
CA PRO A 159 17.46 -14.61 2.32
C PRO A 159 18.09 -14.07 1.02
N ILE A 160 17.43 -13.17 0.29
CA ILE A 160 17.86 -12.72 -1.04
C ILE A 160 18.26 -11.23 -0.97
N ASP A 161 19.39 -10.88 -1.58
CA ASP A 161 19.92 -9.51 -1.59
C ASP A 161 19.60 -8.77 -2.91
N LEU A 162 18.39 -8.98 -3.44
CA LEU A 162 17.92 -8.32 -4.65
C LEU A 162 17.21 -6.98 -4.32
N THR A 163 17.21 -6.09 -5.32
CA THR A 163 16.43 -4.85 -5.29
C THR A 163 14.93 -5.18 -5.29
N VAL A 164 14.20 -4.56 -4.37
CA VAL A 164 12.75 -4.73 -4.23
C VAL A 164 12.05 -3.41 -4.53
N MET A 165 11.00 -3.48 -5.36
CA MET A 165 10.11 -2.35 -5.63
C MET A 165 8.77 -2.58 -4.91
N ILE A 166 8.39 -1.68 -4.02
CA ILE A 166 7.14 -1.75 -3.25
C ILE A 166 6.15 -0.74 -3.82
N ASN A 167 5.09 -1.23 -4.44
CA ASN A 167 4.00 -0.42 -4.98
C ASN A 167 2.83 -0.42 -4.00
N GLY A 168 2.29 0.75 -3.70
CA GLY A 168 1.10 0.85 -2.85
C GLY A 168 0.69 2.30 -2.60
N GLU A 169 -0.61 2.49 -2.38
CA GLU A 169 -1.16 3.81 -2.06
C GLU A 169 -0.51 4.40 -0.79
N SER A 170 -0.66 5.71 -0.63
CA SER A 170 -0.18 6.39 0.59
C SER A 170 -0.85 5.78 1.83
N GLY A 171 -0.06 5.57 2.89
CA GLY A 171 -0.57 5.04 4.16
C GLY A 171 -0.84 3.53 4.17
N THR A 172 -0.41 2.75 3.17
CA THR A 172 -0.58 1.28 3.15
C THR A 172 0.44 0.50 4.00
N GLY A 173 1.53 1.14 4.42
CA GLY A 173 2.59 0.51 5.23
C GLY A 173 3.88 0.17 4.44
N LYS A 174 4.16 0.85 3.32
CA LYS A 174 5.36 0.60 2.48
C LYS A 174 6.68 0.62 3.27
N GLU A 175 6.85 1.61 4.14
CA GLU A 175 8.05 1.72 4.98
C GLU A 175 8.18 0.54 5.96
N LEU A 176 7.08 0.09 6.58
CA LEU A 176 7.10 -1.04 7.50
C LEU A 176 7.52 -2.33 6.77
N VAL A 177 7.10 -2.50 5.51
CA VAL A 177 7.55 -3.63 4.68
C VAL A 177 9.04 -3.52 4.35
N ALA A 178 9.52 -2.33 3.98
CA ALA A 178 10.95 -2.11 3.71
C ALA A 178 11.81 -2.38 4.95
N ARG A 179 11.35 -1.93 6.12
CA ARG A 179 12.00 -2.19 7.41
C ARG A 179 12.01 -3.68 7.73
N ALA A 180 10.89 -4.39 7.53
CA ALA A 180 10.84 -5.83 7.69
C ALA A 180 11.84 -6.59 6.78
N LEU A 181 11.98 -6.17 5.52
CA LEU A 181 12.98 -6.74 4.60
C LEU A 181 14.43 -6.56 5.07
N HIS A 182 14.69 -5.52 5.86
CA HIS A 182 15.98 -5.25 6.45
C HIS A 182 16.18 -6.05 7.73
N ASP A 183 15.31 -5.87 8.73
CA ASP A 183 15.42 -6.44 10.08
C ASP A 183 15.49 -7.98 10.06
N TYR A 184 14.79 -8.60 9.09
CA TYR A 184 14.75 -10.05 8.91
C TYR A 184 15.59 -10.54 7.73
N GLY A 185 16.24 -9.62 7.02
CA GLY A 185 17.05 -9.94 5.85
C GLY A 185 18.50 -10.29 6.17
N LYS A 186 19.27 -10.60 5.11
CA LYS A 186 20.73 -10.83 5.19
C LYS A 186 21.52 -9.66 5.79
N ARG A 187 21.00 -8.43 5.68
CA ARG A 187 21.68 -7.19 6.06
C ARG A 187 21.18 -6.58 7.38
N ARG A 188 20.46 -7.35 8.20
CA ARG A 188 19.90 -6.92 9.49
C ARG A 188 20.88 -6.29 10.49
N ASN A 189 22.17 -6.62 10.37
CA ASN A 189 23.23 -6.09 11.24
C ASN A 189 23.84 -4.78 10.70
N GLY A 190 23.47 -4.38 9.47
CA GLY A 190 23.89 -3.12 8.87
C GLY A 190 22.89 -1.99 9.14
N PRO A 191 23.18 -0.77 8.69
CA PRO A 191 22.26 0.36 8.85
C PRO A 191 21.02 0.23 7.97
N PHE A 192 19.87 0.68 8.47
CA PHE A 192 18.67 0.96 7.67
C PHE A 192 18.54 2.48 7.49
N VAL A 193 18.77 2.97 6.29
CA VAL A 193 18.67 4.39 5.96
C VAL A 193 17.44 4.61 5.11
N ALA A 194 16.46 5.36 5.62
CA ALA A 194 15.25 5.73 4.89
C ALA A 194 15.34 7.18 4.42
N ILE A 195 14.93 7.44 3.18
CA ILE A 195 14.84 8.77 2.61
C ILE A 195 13.56 8.90 1.78
N ASN A 196 12.79 9.96 2.04
CA ASN A 196 11.56 10.26 1.32
C ASN A 196 11.80 11.38 0.30
N MET A 197 11.70 11.04 -0.98
CA MET A 197 11.97 11.99 -2.07
C MET A 197 10.97 13.17 -2.09
N ALA A 198 9.72 12.94 -1.67
CA ALA A 198 8.70 13.98 -1.66
C ALA A 198 8.89 15.01 -0.54
N ALA A 199 9.68 14.68 0.51
CA ALA A 199 9.94 15.56 1.64
C ALA A 199 11.17 16.47 1.44
N ILE A 200 11.97 16.23 0.39
CA ILE A 200 13.24 16.92 0.14
C ILE A 200 13.06 17.83 -1.08
N PRO A 201 13.51 19.10 -1.02
CA PRO A 201 13.55 19.96 -2.19
C PRO A 201 14.32 19.30 -3.34
N LYS A 202 13.78 19.37 -4.57
CA LYS A 202 14.30 18.61 -5.72
C LYS A 202 15.78 18.88 -6.00
N ASP A 203 16.22 20.11 -5.79
CA ASP A 203 17.60 20.58 -5.94
C ASP A 203 18.57 20.00 -4.89
N LEU A 204 18.06 19.53 -3.75
CA LEU A 204 18.87 18.94 -2.67
C LEU A 204 18.88 17.40 -2.70
N ILE A 205 18.03 16.75 -3.49
CA ILE A 205 17.96 15.28 -3.53
C ILE A 205 19.30 14.64 -3.92
N GLU A 206 20.03 15.22 -4.88
CA GLU A 206 21.35 14.68 -5.26
C GLU A 206 22.37 14.77 -4.13
N SER A 207 22.42 15.92 -3.44
CA SER A 207 23.41 16.15 -2.39
C SER A 207 23.08 15.34 -1.13
N GLU A 208 21.80 15.11 -0.82
CA GLU A 208 21.36 14.20 0.25
C GLU A 208 21.72 12.75 -0.07
N LEU A 209 21.46 12.26 -1.29
CA LEU A 209 21.72 10.87 -1.68
C LEU A 209 23.22 10.57 -1.79
N PHE A 210 23.95 11.38 -2.54
CA PHE A 210 25.33 11.09 -2.94
C PHE A 210 26.37 11.87 -2.14
N GLY A 211 25.97 12.81 -1.29
CA GLY A 211 26.89 13.71 -0.59
C GLY A 211 27.44 14.79 -1.52
N HIS A 212 28.17 15.73 -0.94
CA HIS A 212 28.77 16.83 -1.70
C HIS A 212 30.13 17.23 -1.15
N GLU A 213 31.01 17.70 -2.05
CA GLU A 213 32.28 18.32 -1.68
C GLU A 213 32.09 19.80 -1.30
N LYS A 214 33.06 20.34 -0.55
CA LYS A 214 33.09 21.77 -0.24
C LYS A 214 33.12 22.59 -1.54
N GLY A 215 32.21 23.55 -1.67
CA GLY A 215 32.10 24.41 -2.85
C GLY A 215 31.35 23.81 -4.04
N ALA A 216 30.68 22.66 -3.88
CA ALA A 216 29.92 22.02 -4.96
C ALA A 216 28.73 22.85 -5.48
N PHE A 217 28.14 23.70 -4.63
CA PHE A 217 27.09 24.66 -4.97
C PHE A 217 27.12 25.85 -4.00
N THR A 218 26.35 26.89 -4.29
CA THR A 218 26.24 28.08 -3.43
C THR A 218 25.66 27.69 -2.06
N GLY A 219 26.47 27.80 -1.00
CA GLY A 219 26.10 27.38 0.36
C GLY A 219 26.78 26.10 0.86
N ALA A 220 27.50 25.37 0.00
CA ALA A 220 28.27 24.18 0.37
C ALA A 220 29.59 24.56 1.11
N LEU A 221 29.48 24.97 2.37
CA LEU A 221 30.61 25.43 3.19
C LEU A 221 31.53 24.30 3.66
N THR A 222 30.98 23.10 3.83
CA THR A 222 31.67 21.89 4.30
C THR A 222 31.35 20.70 3.39
N ARG A 223 32.17 19.65 3.46
CA ARG A 223 31.84 18.35 2.85
C ARG A 223 30.73 17.68 3.68
N SER A 224 29.80 17.00 3.02
CA SER A 224 28.75 16.22 3.68
C SER A 224 28.65 14.81 3.10
N SER A 225 28.54 13.81 3.96
CA SER A 225 28.32 12.41 3.59
C SER A 225 26.89 12.20 3.11
N GLY A 226 26.71 11.46 2.01
CA GLY A 226 25.40 11.12 1.47
C GLY A 226 24.73 9.92 2.14
N ARG A 227 23.46 9.66 1.80
CA ARG A 227 22.73 8.46 2.27
C ARG A 227 23.33 7.15 1.81
N PHE A 228 23.95 7.10 0.64
CA PHE A 228 24.68 5.90 0.20
C PHE A 228 25.82 5.53 1.14
N GLU A 229 26.59 6.52 1.59
CA GLU A 229 27.70 6.33 2.53
C GLU A 229 27.19 5.89 3.90
N GLN A 230 26.09 6.51 4.38
CA GLN A 230 25.44 6.14 5.64
C GLN A 230 24.84 4.73 5.61
N ALA A 231 24.42 4.25 4.44
CA ALA A 231 23.77 2.96 4.26
C ALA A 231 24.76 1.81 3.99
N GLU A 232 26.07 2.08 3.97
CA GLU A 232 27.08 1.10 3.56
C GLU A 232 27.01 -0.20 4.37
N GLY A 233 27.03 -1.34 3.67
CA GLY A 233 26.82 -2.67 4.27
C GLY A 233 25.38 -2.99 4.68
N GLY A 234 24.47 -2.01 4.61
CA GLY A 234 23.08 -2.08 5.04
C GLY A 234 22.07 -1.95 3.90
N THR A 235 20.94 -1.30 4.18
CA THR A 235 19.82 -1.11 3.26
C THR A 235 19.47 0.37 3.14
N LEU A 236 19.34 0.84 1.90
CA LEU A 236 18.83 2.17 1.58
C LEU A 236 17.40 2.05 1.06
N PHE A 237 16.47 2.61 1.81
CA PHE A 237 15.05 2.68 1.46
C PHE A 237 14.74 4.03 0.80
N LEU A 238 14.35 3.98 -0.48
CA LEU A 238 13.98 5.13 -1.30
C LEU A 238 12.45 5.23 -1.37
N ASP A 239 11.84 6.03 -0.49
CA ASP A 239 10.39 6.25 -0.51
C ASP A 239 9.99 7.33 -1.52
N GLU A 240 8.84 7.12 -2.13
CA GLU A 240 8.30 7.90 -3.23
C GLU A 240 9.31 8.14 -4.37
N ILE A 241 9.93 7.05 -4.88
CA ILE A 241 10.95 7.10 -5.94
C ILE A 241 10.47 7.82 -7.23
N GLY A 242 9.16 7.85 -7.47
CA GLY A 242 8.54 8.59 -8.57
C GLY A 242 8.58 10.12 -8.44
N ASP A 243 9.10 10.68 -7.33
CA ASP A 243 9.37 12.11 -7.16
C ASP A 243 10.84 12.49 -7.40
N MET A 244 11.70 11.51 -7.71
CA MET A 244 13.12 11.74 -7.99
C MET A 244 13.34 12.55 -9.28
N PRO A 245 14.16 13.62 -9.28
CA PRO A 245 14.50 14.38 -10.47
C PRO A 245 15.36 13.58 -11.45
N MET A 246 15.32 13.95 -12.74
CA MET A 246 15.94 13.19 -13.84
C MET A 246 17.47 13.06 -13.70
N GLU A 247 18.12 14.08 -13.15
CA GLU A 247 19.55 14.11 -12.90
C GLU A 247 19.95 13.05 -11.85
N ALA A 248 19.21 13.00 -10.73
CA ALA A 248 19.39 12.01 -9.68
C ALA A 248 19.08 10.59 -10.18
N GLN A 249 18.05 10.41 -11.01
CA GLN A 249 17.73 9.11 -11.64
C GLN A 249 18.90 8.58 -12.47
N THR A 250 19.58 9.46 -13.22
CA THR A 250 20.73 9.09 -14.05
C THR A 250 21.90 8.59 -13.20
N ARG A 251 22.16 9.23 -12.06
CA ARG A 251 23.22 8.77 -11.13
C ARG A 251 22.83 7.48 -10.43
N LEU A 252 21.59 7.37 -9.95
CA LEU A 252 21.11 6.15 -9.31
C LEU A 252 21.24 4.93 -10.24
N LEU A 253 20.90 5.10 -11.53
CA LEU A 253 21.09 4.06 -12.54
C LEU A 253 22.55 3.59 -12.63
N ARG A 254 23.52 4.53 -12.61
CA ARG A 254 24.95 4.19 -12.61
C ARG A 254 25.33 3.39 -11.37
N VAL A 255 24.83 3.77 -10.20
CA VAL A 255 25.08 3.03 -8.97
C VAL A 255 24.56 1.59 -9.06
N LEU A 256 23.33 1.41 -9.55
CA LEU A 256 22.73 0.08 -9.73
C LEU A 256 23.45 -0.79 -10.77
N GLN A 257 24.16 -0.18 -11.73
CA GLN A 257 24.89 -0.91 -12.77
C GLN A 257 26.35 -1.19 -12.41
N GLN A 258 27.03 -0.23 -11.80
CA GLN A 258 28.48 -0.24 -11.59
C GLN A 258 28.88 -0.49 -10.14
N GLY A 259 27.96 -0.32 -9.18
CA GLY A 259 28.26 -0.44 -7.75
C GLY A 259 29.14 0.70 -7.21
N GLU A 260 29.18 1.84 -7.91
CA GLU A 260 29.93 3.02 -7.50
C GLU A 260 29.20 4.32 -7.85
N TYR A 261 29.53 5.39 -7.13
CA TYR A 261 28.98 6.73 -7.33
C TYR A 261 30.02 7.82 -7.04
N THR A 262 29.73 9.06 -7.39
CA THR A 262 30.57 10.23 -7.06
C THR A 262 29.75 11.26 -6.28
N THR A 263 30.37 11.94 -5.31
CA THR A 263 29.76 13.10 -4.62
C THR A 263 29.46 14.23 -5.60
N VAL A 264 28.51 15.10 -5.29
CA VAL A 264 28.25 16.32 -6.07
C VAL A 264 29.50 17.21 -6.02
N GLY A 265 30.03 17.58 -7.19
CA GLY A 265 31.29 18.32 -7.32
C GLY A 265 32.56 17.46 -7.17
N GLY A 266 32.43 16.19 -6.81
CA GLY A 266 33.54 15.24 -6.71
C GLY A 266 33.85 14.53 -8.03
N ARG A 267 35.08 14.02 -8.15
CA ARG A 267 35.54 13.24 -9.33
C ARG A 267 35.98 11.82 -8.97
N THR A 268 36.12 11.53 -7.68
CA THR A 268 36.59 10.23 -7.20
C THR A 268 35.41 9.28 -7.07
N PRO A 269 35.41 8.12 -7.76
CA PRO A 269 34.39 7.11 -7.59
C PRO A 269 34.49 6.46 -6.21
N ILE A 270 33.34 6.26 -5.57
CA ILE A 270 33.15 5.64 -4.27
C ILE A 270 32.38 4.35 -4.51
N LYS A 271 32.99 3.21 -4.22
CA LYS A 271 32.31 1.91 -4.26
C LYS A 271 31.27 1.85 -3.15
N THR A 272 30.13 1.23 -3.44
CA THR A 272 29.06 1.07 -2.47
C THR A 272 28.53 -0.36 -2.47
N ASN A 273 28.30 -0.89 -1.27
CA ASN A 273 27.69 -2.17 -1.05
C ASN A 273 26.40 -1.97 -0.27
N VAL A 274 25.33 -1.56 -0.95
CA VAL A 274 24.04 -1.20 -0.35
C VAL A 274 22.92 -1.96 -1.04
N ARG A 275 22.03 -2.57 -0.24
CA ARG A 275 20.77 -3.13 -0.77
C ARG A 275 19.78 -1.99 -0.99
N ILE A 276 19.20 -1.91 -2.18
CA ILE A 276 18.17 -0.91 -2.51
C ILE A 276 16.79 -1.50 -2.32
N VAL A 277 15.93 -0.80 -1.58
CA VAL A 277 14.50 -1.03 -1.54
C VAL A 277 13.82 0.27 -1.95
N ALA A 278 13.03 0.25 -3.00
CA ALA A 278 12.32 1.44 -3.50
C ALA A 278 10.83 1.31 -3.25
N ALA A 279 10.14 2.42 -3.01
CA ALA A 279 8.69 2.45 -2.87
C ALA A 279 8.08 3.61 -3.65
N THR A 280 6.84 3.43 -4.12
CA THR A 280 6.06 4.52 -4.71
C THR A 280 4.55 4.28 -4.65
N ASN A 281 3.79 5.36 -4.57
CA ASN A 281 2.35 5.37 -4.78
C ASN A 281 1.91 5.68 -6.22
N LYS A 282 2.85 6.05 -7.11
CA LYS A 282 2.56 6.44 -8.49
C LYS A 282 2.65 5.25 -9.45
N ASP A 283 1.95 5.35 -10.56
CA ASP A 283 2.20 4.48 -11.71
C ASP A 283 3.41 5.01 -12.50
N LEU A 284 4.57 4.37 -12.29
CA LEU A 284 5.81 4.77 -12.96
C LEU A 284 5.74 4.57 -14.48
N ARG A 285 4.86 3.71 -15.01
CA ARG A 285 4.70 3.56 -16.47
C ARG A 285 4.10 4.82 -17.08
N ILE A 286 3.15 5.45 -16.38
CA ILE A 286 2.61 6.76 -16.77
C ILE A 286 3.72 7.82 -16.69
N SER A 287 4.51 7.83 -15.62
CA SER A 287 5.64 8.77 -15.49
C SER A 287 6.70 8.59 -16.59
N ILE A 288 6.94 7.35 -17.05
CA ILE A 288 7.82 7.06 -18.19
C ILE A 288 7.23 7.66 -19.48
N ALA A 289 5.95 7.41 -19.76
CA ALA A 289 5.29 7.96 -20.95
C ALA A 289 5.29 9.50 -20.99
N GLN A 290 5.32 10.15 -19.81
CA GLN A 290 5.41 11.60 -19.65
C GLN A 290 6.85 12.14 -19.67
N GLY A 291 7.87 11.27 -19.75
CA GLY A 291 9.28 11.67 -19.68
C GLY A 291 9.74 12.13 -18.29
N LEU A 292 8.97 11.83 -17.25
CA LEU A 292 9.26 12.20 -15.86
C LEU A 292 10.06 11.10 -15.12
N PHE A 293 10.11 9.90 -15.68
CA PHE A 293 10.86 8.78 -15.12
C PHE A 293 11.56 7.99 -16.22
N ARG A 294 12.79 7.56 -15.97
CA ARG A 294 13.56 6.81 -16.96
C ARG A 294 13.15 5.34 -17.00
N GLU A 295 12.93 4.85 -18.22
CA GLU A 295 12.57 3.46 -18.47
C GLU A 295 13.67 2.46 -18.05
N ASP A 296 14.94 2.78 -18.33
CA ASP A 296 16.08 1.94 -17.97
C ASP A 296 16.25 1.79 -16.44
N LEU A 297 16.04 2.87 -15.69
CA LEU A 297 16.03 2.85 -14.23
C LEU A 297 14.85 2.03 -13.69
N PHE A 298 13.66 2.16 -14.28
CA PHE A 298 12.50 1.37 -13.88
C PHE A 298 12.79 -0.13 -13.94
N PHE A 299 13.35 -0.62 -15.05
CA PHE A 299 13.68 -2.04 -15.17
C PHE A 299 14.79 -2.51 -14.21
N ARG A 300 15.69 -1.62 -13.77
CA ARG A 300 16.73 -1.94 -12.78
C ARG A 300 16.24 -1.91 -11.34
N LEU A 301 15.21 -1.12 -11.03
CA LEU A 301 14.57 -1.11 -9.72
C LEU A 301 13.50 -2.21 -9.59
N ASN A 302 12.73 -2.46 -10.64
CA ASN A 302 11.59 -3.37 -10.65
C ASN A 302 11.98 -4.84 -10.85
N VAL A 303 13.03 -5.30 -10.15
CA VAL A 303 13.52 -6.69 -10.21
C VAL A 303 12.54 -7.62 -9.49
N VAL A 304 12.15 -7.24 -8.27
CA VAL A 304 11.09 -7.94 -7.52
C VAL A 304 10.01 -6.94 -7.10
N PRO A 305 8.85 -6.91 -7.80
CA PRO A 305 7.72 -6.08 -7.42
C PRO A 305 6.93 -6.70 -6.27
N ILE A 306 6.56 -5.87 -5.29
CA ILE A 306 5.63 -6.20 -4.21
C ILE A 306 4.50 -5.17 -4.23
N ARG A 307 3.27 -5.63 -4.47
CA ARG A 307 2.08 -4.80 -4.35
C ARG A 307 1.53 -4.90 -2.94
N LEU A 308 1.49 -3.77 -2.23
CA LEU A 308 0.74 -3.64 -0.98
C LEU A 308 -0.72 -3.30 -1.28
N PRO A 309 -1.69 -4.13 -0.83
CA PRO A 309 -3.10 -3.87 -1.07
C PRO A 309 -3.58 -2.64 -0.27
N PRO A 310 -4.39 -1.77 -0.87
CA PRO A 310 -5.08 -0.71 -0.13
C PRO A 310 -6.04 -1.31 0.90
N LEU A 311 -6.36 -0.56 1.96
CA LEU A 311 -7.14 -1.06 3.10
C LEU A 311 -8.55 -1.56 2.68
N ARG A 312 -9.15 -0.95 1.65
CA ARG A 312 -10.41 -1.39 1.05
C ARG A 312 -10.38 -2.78 0.39
N GLU A 313 -9.20 -3.30 0.04
CA GLU A 313 -9.01 -4.66 -0.48
C GLU A 313 -8.71 -5.69 0.63
N ARG A 314 -8.64 -5.24 1.89
CA ARG A 314 -8.34 -6.05 3.07
C ARG A 314 -9.15 -5.59 4.29
N VAL A 315 -10.45 -5.41 4.10
CA VAL A 315 -11.35 -4.89 5.14
C VAL A 315 -11.44 -5.79 6.38
N GLU A 316 -11.12 -7.08 6.21
CA GLU A 316 -11.04 -8.08 7.28
C GLU A 316 -9.93 -7.78 8.30
N ASP A 317 -8.95 -6.96 7.92
CA ASP A 317 -7.84 -6.55 8.77
C ASP A 317 -8.18 -5.34 9.67
N ILE A 318 -9.23 -4.57 9.34
CA ILE A 318 -9.63 -3.36 10.06
C ILE A 318 -9.86 -3.61 11.56
N PRO A 319 -10.56 -4.67 12.01
CA PRO A 319 -10.75 -4.93 13.44
C PRO A 319 -9.44 -5.20 14.18
N ASP A 320 -8.45 -5.80 13.52
CA ASP A 320 -7.18 -6.19 14.13
C ASP A 320 -6.26 -4.96 14.23
N LEU A 321 -6.23 -4.17 13.16
CA LEU A 321 -5.56 -2.87 13.12
C LEU A 321 -6.14 -1.90 14.16
N ALA A 322 -7.46 -1.77 14.24
CA ALA A 322 -8.11 -0.89 15.22
C ALA A 322 -7.77 -1.30 16.66
N ARG A 323 -7.86 -2.59 16.98
CA ARG A 323 -7.48 -3.11 18.31
C ARG A 323 -6.01 -2.83 18.64
N HIS A 324 -5.12 -2.99 17.67
CA HIS A 324 -3.72 -2.67 17.85
C HIS A 324 -3.49 -1.19 18.12
N PHE A 325 -4.09 -0.30 17.32
CA PHE A 325 -3.95 1.14 17.53
C PHE A 325 -4.54 1.59 18.87
N PHE A 326 -5.66 1.01 19.31
CA PHE A 326 -6.19 1.28 20.65
C PHE A 326 -5.25 0.82 21.76
N SER A 327 -4.58 -0.33 21.58
CA SER A 327 -3.56 -0.78 22.54
C SER A 327 -2.34 0.14 22.56
N LEU A 328 -1.92 0.68 21.41
CA LEU A 328 -0.81 1.64 21.34
C LEU A 328 -1.15 2.95 22.06
N VAL A 329 -2.30 3.54 21.79
CA VAL A 329 -2.71 4.80 22.45
C VAL A 329 -2.92 4.61 23.96
N GLU A 330 -3.40 3.44 24.40
CA GLU A 330 -3.49 3.11 25.83
C GLU A 330 -2.11 3.07 26.48
N LYS A 331 -1.10 2.50 25.82
CA LYS A 331 0.29 2.51 26.29
C LYS A 331 0.90 3.92 26.32
N GLU A 332 0.42 4.82 25.47
CA GLU A 332 0.78 6.25 25.48
C GLU A 332 0.05 7.06 26.56
N GLY A 333 -0.81 6.43 27.37
CA GLY A 333 -1.51 7.04 28.50
C GLY A 333 -2.90 7.60 28.17
N LEU A 334 -3.43 7.35 26.96
CA LEU A 334 -4.81 7.72 26.61
C LEU A 334 -5.82 6.72 27.20
N PRO A 335 -7.08 7.12 27.43
CA PRO A 335 -8.10 6.24 27.96
C PRO A 335 -8.34 5.04 27.04
N ARG A 336 -8.46 3.85 27.64
CA ARG A 336 -8.85 2.64 26.92
C ARG A 336 -10.24 2.83 26.33
N LYS A 337 -10.38 2.50 25.04
CA LYS A 337 -11.66 2.52 24.32
C LYS A 337 -12.00 1.15 23.77
N GLN A 338 -13.29 0.94 23.54
CA GLN A 338 -13.83 -0.21 22.80
C GLN A 338 -14.69 0.29 21.65
N ILE A 339 -14.65 -0.38 20.51
CA ILE A 339 -15.54 -0.11 19.38
C ILE A 339 -16.70 -1.10 19.45
N ASP A 340 -17.94 -0.61 19.39
CA ASP A 340 -19.10 -1.49 19.28
C ASP A 340 -19.22 -2.14 17.88
N SER A 341 -20.08 -3.16 17.74
CA SER A 341 -20.18 -3.91 16.48
C SER A 341 -20.68 -3.06 15.31
N GLU A 342 -21.59 -2.12 15.56
CA GLU A 342 -22.17 -1.27 14.51
C GLU A 342 -21.14 -0.25 14.00
N ALA A 343 -20.36 0.36 14.90
CA ALA A 343 -19.24 1.22 14.55
C ALA A 343 -18.17 0.47 13.76
N MET A 344 -17.88 -0.77 14.13
CA MET A 344 -16.94 -1.61 13.38
C MET A 344 -17.44 -1.86 11.95
N ASP A 345 -18.74 -2.07 11.75
CA ASP A 345 -19.32 -2.24 10.43
C ASP A 345 -19.26 -0.95 9.60
N VAL A 346 -19.46 0.23 10.22
CA VAL A 346 -19.23 1.52 9.56
C VAL A 346 -17.77 1.63 9.10
N MET A 347 -16.81 1.33 9.98
CA MET A 347 -15.39 1.35 9.65
C MET A 347 -15.05 0.39 8.48
N ARG A 348 -15.66 -0.80 8.43
CA ARG A 348 -15.45 -1.76 7.32
C ARG A 348 -16.00 -1.30 5.98
N ARG A 349 -17.08 -0.51 5.97
CA ARG A 349 -17.73 0.00 4.75
C ARG A 349 -17.03 1.24 4.18
N TYR A 350 -16.30 1.97 5.02
CA TYR A 350 -15.56 3.15 4.59
C TYR A 350 -14.43 2.80 3.62
N ARG A 351 -14.16 3.68 2.64
CA ARG A 351 -13.17 3.41 1.58
C ARG A 351 -11.71 3.57 2.01
N TRP A 352 -11.45 4.31 3.08
CA TRP A 352 -10.11 4.59 3.60
C TRP A 352 -9.12 5.13 2.55
N PRO A 353 -9.36 6.31 1.96
CA PRO A 353 -8.45 6.92 0.99
C PRO A 353 -7.03 7.14 1.54
N GLY A 354 -6.86 7.36 2.84
CA GLY A 354 -5.56 7.44 3.51
C GLY A 354 -5.07 6.12 4.12
N ASN A 355 -5.77 5.00 3.82
CA ASN A 355 -5.43 3.64 4.21
C ASN A 355 -5.19 3.49 5.73
N VAL A 356 -4.16 2.74 6.12
CA VAL A 356 -3.86 2.41 7.52
C VAL A 356 -3.48 3.67 8.31
N ARG A 357 -2.83 4.65 7.68
CA ARG A 357 -2.49 5.93 8.32
C ARG A 357 -3.73 6.74 8.71
N GLU A 358 -4.77 6.73 7.87
CA GLU A 358 -6.05 7.38 8.20
C GLU A 358 -6.78 6.64 9.33
N LEU A 359 -6.77 5.30 9.30
CA LEU A 359 -7.33 4.48 10.38
C LEU A 359 -6.63 4.75 11.72
N GLU A 360 -5.29 4.78 11.74
CA GLU A 360 -4.51 5.12 12.94
C GLU A 360 -4.90 6.50 13.47
N ASN A 361 -4.95 7.51 12.59
CA ASN A 361 -5.32 8.87 12.96
C ASN A 361 -6.75 8.97 13.50
N LEU A 362 -7.70 8.21 12.93
CA LEU A 362 -9.06 8.13 13.46
C LEU A 362 -9.05 7.54 14.87
N VAL A 363 -8.39 6.40 15.07
CA VAL A 363 -8.32 5.74 16.39
C VAL A 363 -7.71 6.65 17.45
N ARG A 364 -6.60 7.32 17.13
CA ARG A 364 -5.96 8.31 18.01
C ARG A 364 -6.91 9.43 18.40
N ARG A 365 -7.65 9.94 17.42
CA ARG A 365 -8.63 11.02 17.63
C ARG A 365 -9.82 10.57 18.47
N LEU A 366 -10.35 9.37 18.22
CA LEU A 366 -11.42 8.77 19.01
C LEU A 366 -11.01 8.60 20.48
N ALA A 367 -9.78 8.13 20.72
CA ALA A 367 -9.25 7.98 22.08
C ALA A 367 -9.06 9.32 22.80
N ALA A 368 -8.68 10.38 22.08
CA ALA A 368 -8.38 11.68 22.65
C ALA A 368 -9.61 12.59 22.85
N LEU A 369 -10.56 12.60 21.91
CA LEU A 369 -11.65 13.59 21.88
C LEU A 369 -12.92 13.11 22.58
N TYR A 370 -13.17 11.80 22.65
CA TYR A 370 -14.43 11.26 23.15
C TYR A 370 -14.25 10.74 24.58
N PRO A 371 -15.02 11.22 25.56
CA PRO A 371 -14.91 10.76 26.94
C PRO A 371 -15.48 9.35 27.16
N GLN A 372 -16.44 8.91 26.34
CA GLN A 372 -17.09 7.60 26.47
C GLN A 372 -16.09 6.46 26.26
N GLU A 373 -16.20 5.37 27.04
CA GLU A 373 -15.36 4.18 26.85
C GLU A 373 -15.73 3.40 25.58
N THR A 374 -17.03 3.33 25.27
CA THR A 374 -17.55 2.68 24.06
C THR A 374 -17.73 3.71 22.96
N ILE A 375 -17.07 3.48 21.83
CA ILE A 375 -17.23 4.24 20.59
C ILE A 375 -18.35 3.60 19.76
N THR A 376 -19.38 4.39 19.49
CA THR A 376 -20.59 3.97 18.80
C THR A 376 -20.61 4.39 17.34
N ALA A 377 -21.50 3.79 16.53
CA ALA A 377 -21.60 4.09 15.10
C ALA A 377 -21.78 5.58 14.79
N PRO A 378 -22.66 6.34 15.48
CA PRO A 378 -22.82 7.78 15.24
C PRO A 378 -21.53 8.58 15.47
N ILE A 379 -20.68 8.16 16.41
CA ILE A 379 -19.38 8.82 16.66
C ILE A 379 -18.45 8.60 15.48
N VAL A 380 -18.32 7.35 15.02
CA VAL A 380 -17.47 7.00 13.88
C VAL A 380 -17.96 7.67 12.60
N GLU A 381 -19.27 7.65 12.34
CA GLU A 381 -19.87 8.32 11.18
C GLU A 381 -19.58 9.82 11.19
N THR A 382 -19.67 10.47 12.34
CA THR A 382 -19.35 11.89 12.50
C THR A 382 -17.90 12.20 12.12
N GLU A 383 -16.95 11.36 12.57
CA GLU A 383 -15.52 11.57 12.29
C GLU A 383 -15.08 11.17 10.88
N LEU A 384 -15.79 10.23 10.25
CA LEU A 384 -15.54 9.78 8.88
C LEU A 384 -16.22 10.63 7.81
N GLN A 385 -17.19 11.47 8.20
CA GLN A 385 -17.72 12.48 7.31
C GLN A 385 -16.61 13.46 6.93
N PRO A 386 -16.41 13.74 5.63
CA PRO A 386 -15.46 14.75 5.22
C PRO A 386 -15.87 16.08 5.86
N ALA A 387 -14.91 16.81 6.42
CA ALA A 387 -15.09 18.13 7.04
C ALA A 387 -15.74 19.19 6.11
N SER A 388 -16.08 18.83 4.88
CA SER A 388 -16.88 19.61 3.93
C SER A 388 -18.39 19.51 4.13
N ALA A 389 -18.89 18.64 5.02
CA ALA A 389 -20.34 18.46 5.24
C ALA A 389 -20.87 19.06 6.56
N THR A 390 -19.99 19.56 7.44
CA THR A 390 -20.34 20.04 8.80
C THR A 390 -20.04 21.52 9.05
N SER A 391 -19.83 22.34 8.02
CA SER A 391 -19.83 23.80 8.15
C SER A 391 -21.25 24.39 8.03
N GLY A 392 -22.19 23.84 8.78
CA GLY A 392 -23.35 24.56 9.26
C GLY A 392 -23.03 25.03 10.67
N PHE A 393 -23.05 26.35 10.89
CA PHE A 393 -22.85 27.08 12.15
C PHE A 393 -21.46 27.73 12.39
N ALA A 394 -21.48 29.06 12.17
CA ALA A 394 -20.78 30.13 12.91
C ALA A 394 -19.32 30.51 12.57
N HIS A 395 -19.20 31.61 11.81
CA HIS A 395 -18.25 32.74 11.92
C HIS A 395 -16.88 32.54 12.64
N ASN A 396 -15.77 32.65 11.89
CA ASN A 396 -14.93 33.86 11.70
C ASN A 396 -13.45 33.55 11.41
N SER A 397 -12.92 34.24 10.37
CA SER A 397 -11.53 34.70 10.14
C SER A 397 -10.39 33.72 9.78
N GLY A 398 -10.05 33.64 8.48
CA GLY A 398 -8.73 33.25 7.92
C GLY A 398 -8.83 32.71 6.48
N PRO A 399 -7.98 33.11 5.51
CA PRO A 399 -8.38 33.24 4.10
C PRO A 399 -8.46 31.90 3.35
N GLU A 400 -9.66 31.58 2.90
CA GLU A 400 -9.99 30.49 2.00
C GLU A 400 -9.30 30.68 0.64
N ARG A 401 -8.74 29.59 0.09
CA ARG A 401 -8.49 29.51 -1.34
C ARG A 401 -9.83 29.65 -2.03
N ALA A 402 -10.06 30.82 -2.64
CA ALA A 402 -11.28 31.12 -3.37
C ALA A 402 -11.62 29.96 -4.30
N GLU A 403 -12.77 29.34 -4.03
CA GLU A 403 -13.33 28.30 -4.88
C GLU A 403 -13.50 28.89 -6.29
N THR A 404 -12.89 28.25 -7.28
CA THR A 404 -12.95 28.75 -8.66
C THR A 404 -14.35 28.51 -9.22
N LEU A 405 -14.84 29.44 -10.06
CA LEU A 405 -16.15 29.29 -10.72
C LEU A 405 -16.24 27.95 -11.48
N SER A 406 -15.14 27.54 -12.11
CA SER A 406 -15.04 26.24 -12.79
C SER A 406 -15.30 25.07 -11.85
N GLY A 407 -14.72 25.07 -10.65
CA GLY A 407 -14.95 24.01 -9.66
C GLY A 407 -16.39 23.95 -9.15
N SER A 408 -17.05 25.10 -9.04
CA SER A 408 -18.47 25.17 -8.67
C SER A 408 -19.38 24.63 -9.79
N VAL A 409 -19.10 24.97 -11.05
CA VAL A 409 -19.86 24.49 -12.22
C VAL A 409 -19.68 22.98 -12.41
N GLU A 410 -18.46 22.45 -12.28
CA GLU A 410 -18.19 21.01 -12.40
C GLU A 410 -18.95 20.21 -11.34
N ARG A 411 -19.01 20.71 -10.10
CA ARG A 411 -19.78 20.07 -9.03
C ARG A 411 -21.27 20.06 -9.33
N HIS A 412 -21.84 21.20 -9.76
CA HIS A 412 -23.25 21.32 -10.08
C HIS A 412 -23.64 20.41 -11.25
N LEU A 413 -22.85 20.39 -12.32
CA LEU A 413 -23.06 19.48 -13.45
C LEU A 413 -22.92 18.01 -13.02
N GLY A 414 -21.91 17.67 -12.21
CA GLY A 414 -21.75 16.31 -11.69
C GLY A 414 -22.98 15.80 -10.93
N GLN A 415 -23.57 16.65 -10.09
CA GLN A 415 -24.83 16.34 -9.40
C GLN A 415 -26.01 16.22 -10.36
N TYR A 416 -26.11 17.13 -11.33
CA TYR A 416 -27.17 17.13 -12.33
C TYR A 416 -27.19 15.85 -13.16
N PHE A 417 -26.04 15.43 -13.69
CA PHE A 417 -25.90 14.19 -14.46
C PHE A 417 -26.12 12.95 -13.59
N GLY A 418 -25.66 12.97 -12.33
CA GLY A 418 -25.89 11.87 -11.38
C GLY A 418 -27.38 11.58 -11.12
N GLY A 419 -28.26 12.59 -11.25
CA GLY A 419 -29.71 12.43 -11.11
C GLY A 419 -30.38 11.61 -12.23
N PHE A 420 -29.70 11.37 -13.35
CA PHE A 420 -30.26 10.61 -14.49
C PHE A 420 -29.75 9.15 -14.56
N GLY A 421 -28.85 8.74 -13.67
CA GLY A 421 -28.28 7.38 -13.66
C GLY A 421 -27.60 7.04 -14.99
N ASP A 422 -28.04 5.96 -15.64
CA ASP A 422 -27.52 5.53 -16.95
C ASP A 422 -28.18 6.22 -18.15
N ASN A 423 -29.17 7.09 -17.92
CA ASN A 423 -29.85 7.82 -18.99
C ASN A 423 -29.20 9.19 -19.25
N ILE A 424 -29.29 9.67 -20.49
CA ILE A 424 -28.80 11.00 -20.88
C ILE A 424 -29.89 12.05 -20.57
N PRO A 425 -29.53 13.25 -20.07
CA PRO A 425 -30.49 14.33 -19.89
C PRO A 425 -31.25 14.68 -21.18
N PRO A 426 -32.51 15.14 -21.08
CA PRO A 426 -33.31 15.46 -22.26
C PRO A 426 -32.66 16.55 -23.13
N PRO A 427 -32.88 16.53 -24.46
CA PRO A 427 -32.30 17.48 -25.41
C PRO A 427 -32.47 18.95 -25.01
N GLY A 428 -31.54 19.80 -25.45
CA GLY A 428 -31.54 21.22 -25.13
C GLY A 428 -30.80 21.59 -23.83
N LEU A 429 -29.98 20.68 -23.29
CA LEU A 429 -29.18 20.89 -22.07
C LEU A 429 -28.35 22.19 -22.12
N TYR A 430 -27.71 22.48 -23.26
CA TYR A 430 -26.93 23.71 -23.45
C TYR A 430 -27.73 24.98 -23.13
N HIS A 431 -28.96 25.10 -23.66
CA HIS A 431 -29.82 26.25 -23.39
C HIS A 431 -30.36 26.27 -21.95
N ARG A 432 -30.56 25.10 -21.34
CA ARG A 432 -31.00 24.97 -19.94
C ARG A 432 -29.93 25.47 -18.98
N ILE A 433 -28.69 25.03 -19.15
CA ILE A 433 -27.55 25.47 -18.34
C ILE A 433 -27.27 26.96 -18.54
N LEU A 434 -27.31 27.46 -19.77
CA LEU A 434 -27.15 28.89 -20.01
C LEU A 434 -28.23 29.75 -19.34
N ARG A 435 -29.49 29.25 -19.24
CA ARG A 435 -30.54 29.95 -18.49
C ARG A 435 -30.32 29.97 -16.98
N GLU A 436 -29.50 29.09 -16.42
CA GLU A 436 -29.13 29.13 -15.00
C GLU A 436 -27.97 30.10 -14.74
N VAL A 437 -27.02 30.21 -15.68
CA VAL A 437 -25.80 31.01 -15.50
C VAL A 437 -25.93 32.44 -16.00
N GLU A 438 -26.64 32.68 -17.11
CA GLU A 438 -26.73 34.01 -17.72
C GLU A 438 -27.50 35.03 -16.86
N PRO A 439 -28.67 34.72 -16.25
CA PRO A 439 -29.39 35.68 -15.42
C PRO A 439 -28.58 36.21 -14.23
N PRO A 440 -27.94 35.38 -13.37
CA PRO A 440 -27.16 35.91 -12.25
C PRO A 440 -25.94 36.71 -12.71
N LEU A 441 -25.28 36.31 -13.82
CA LEU A 441 -24.17 37.05 -14.39
C LEU A 441 -24.59 38.44 -14.91
N ILE A 442 -25.68 38.50 -15.67
CA ILE A 442 -26.22 39.76 -16.20
C ILE A 442 -26.75 40.64 -15.05
N ALA A 443 -27.39 40.05 -14.03
CA ALA A 443 -27.88 40.77 -12.87
C ALA A 443 -26.73 41.38 -12.07
N ALA A 444 -25.66 40.63 -11.81
CA ALA A 444 -24.48 41.12 -11.12
C ALA A 444 -23.80 42.26 -11.90
N ALA A 445 -23.67 42.12 -13.22
CA ALA A 445 -23.10 43.18 -14.08
C ALA A 445 -23.98 44.44 -14.11
N LEU A 446 -25.31 44.30 -14.16
CA LEU A 446 -26.24 45.42 -14.07
C LEU A 446 -26.20 46.08 -12.69
N ALA A 447 -26.12 45.32 -11.61
CA ALA A 447 -25.98 45.85 -10.25
C ALA A 447 -24.66 46.63 -10.08
N ALA A 448 -23.54 46.04 -10.51
CA ALA A 448 -22.22 46.67 -10.45
C ALA A 448 -22.16 47.98 -11.26
N THR A 449 -22.93 48.06 -12.35
CA THR A 449 -23.03 49.24 -13.22
C THR A 449 -24.24 50.12 -12.92
N ARG A 450 -24.95 49.87 -11.80
CA ARG A 450 -26.13 50.63 -11.33
C ARG A 450 -27.23 50.77 -12.38
N GLY A 451 -27.48 49.72 -13.15
CA GLY A 451 -28.50 49.66 -14.20
C GLY A 451 -28.13 50.38 -15.50
N ASN A 452 -26.86 50.77 -15.69
CA ASN A 452 -26.38 51.33 -16.95
C ASN A 452 -26.04 50.21 -17.95
N GLN A 453 -27.01 49.89 -18.81
CA GLN A 453 -26.91 48.83 -19.82
C GLN A 453 -25.75 49.00 -20.83
N ILE A 454 -25.27 50.23 -21.09
CA ILE A 454 -24.14 50.43 -22.02
C ILE A 454 -22.85 49.96 -21.35
N ARG A 455 -22.63 50.38 -20.10
CA ARG A 455 -21.48 49.96 -19.29
C ARG A 455 -21.54 48.48 -18.91
N ALA A 456 -22.73 47.95 -18.65
CA ALA A 456 -22.90 46.52 -18.40
C ALA A 456 -22.55 45.68 -19.63
N ALA A 457 -22.94 46.14 -20.83
CA ALA A 457 -22.61 45.45 -22.07
C ALA A 457 -21.09 45.46 -22.33
N GLU A 458 -20.44 46.61 -22.12
CA GLU A 458 -18.98 46.74 -22.21
C GLU A 458 -18.26 45.84 -21.20
N LEU A 459 -18.70 45.83 -19.93
CA LEU A 459 -18.14 44.97 -18.88
C LEU A 459 -18.25 43.48 -19.21
N LEU A 460 -19.35 43.07 -19.83
CA LEU A 460 -19.59 41.68 -20.25
C LEU A 460 -18.94 41.34 -21.61
N GLY A 461 -18.33 42.31 -22.30
CA GLY A 461 -17.78 42.12 -23.65
C GLY A 461 -18.85 41.88 -24.72
N LEU A 462 -20.09 42.33 -24.49
CA LEU A 462 -21.24 42.14 -25.38
C LEU A 462 -21.61 43.42 -26.12
N ASN A 463 -22.20 43.28 -27.31
CA ASN A 463 -22.88 44.41 -27.96
C ASN A 463 -24.14 44.80 -27.15
N ARG A 464 -24.37 46.11 -26.99
CA ARG A 464 -25.56 46.68 -26.31
C ARG A 464 -26.88 46.09 -26.78
N ASN A 465 -27.05 45.87 -28.08
CA ASN A 465 -28.29 45.32 -28.64
C ASN A 465 -28.48 43.85 -28.24
N THR A 466 -27.38 43.09 -28.15
CA THR A 466 -27.36 41.70 -27.68
C THR A 466 -27.74 41.62 -26.20
N LEU A 467 -27.17 42.49 -25.36
CA LEU A 467 -27.53 42.54 -23.94
C LEU A 467 -29.02 42.91 -23.75
N ARG A 468 -29.53 43.87 -24.52
CA ARG A 468 -30.97 44.24 -24.47
C ARG A 468 -31.89 43.11 -24.89
N LYS A 469 -31.51 42.36 -25.92
CA LYS A 469 -32.26 41.18 -26.37
C LYS A 469 -32.29 40.12 -25.27
N LYS A 470 -31.12 39.80 -24.67
CA LYS A 470 -31.01 38.84 -23.56
C LYS A 470 -31.81 39.26 -22.31
N ILE A 471 -31.79 40.53 -21.93
CA ILE A 471 -32.58 41.05 -20.79
C ILE A 471 -34.09 40.83 -21.01
N ARG A 472 -34.58 40.99 -22.25
CA ARG A 472 -36.00 40.74 -22.58
C ARG A 472 -36.33 39.26 -22.65
N GLU A 473 -35.46 38.44 -23.24
CA GLU A 473 -35.66 36.99 -23.35
C GLU A 473 -35.62 36.26 -22.00
N LEU A 474 -34.97 36.87 -21.00
CA LEU A 474 -34.84 36.37 -19.63
C LEU A 474 -35.79 37.04 -18.64
N ASP A 475 -36.73 37.89 -19.09
CA ASP A 475 -37.72 38.61 -18.27
C ASP A 475 -37.12 39.35 -17.04
N MET A 476 -35.93 39.94 -17.18
CA MET A 476 -35.23 40.57 -16.06
C MET A 476 -35.70 42.02 -15.83
N GLN A 477 -36.06 42.36 -14.58
CA GLN A 477 -36.39 43.74 -14.20
C GLN A 477 -35.13 44.59 -13.99
N VAL A 478 -34.99 45.67 -14.77
CA VAL A 478 -33.85 46.60 -14.64
C VAL A 478 -34.24 47.73 -13.70
N VAL A 479 -33.85 47.63 -12.42
CA VAL A 479 -34.00 48.73 -11.46
C VAL A 479 -32.81 49.69 -11.58
N ARG A 480 -33.10 50.96 -11.89
CA ARG A 480 -32.09 52.04 -11.87
C ARG A 480 -32.16 52.76 -10.53
N SER A 481 -31.08 52.73 -9.76
CA SER A 481 -30.94 53.59 -8.58
C SER A 481 -30.59 55.02 -9.02
N PRO A 482 -31.30 56.06 -8.55
CA PRO A 482 -30.97 57.46 -8.85
C PRO A 482 -29.63 57.87 -8.19
N ARG A 483 -29.04 58.93 -8.73
CA ARG A 483 -27.66 59.39 -8.50
C ARG A 483 -27.31 59.67 -7.04
#